data_AF-A0AAN1GSN4-F1
#
_entry.id   AF-A0AAN1GSN4-F1
#
_cell.length_a   1.000
_cell.length_b   1.000
_cell.length_c   1.000
_cell.angle_alpha   90.00
_cell.angle_beta   90.00
_cell.angle_gamma   90.00
#
_symmetry.space_group_name_H-M   'P 1'
#
loop_
_entity.id
_entity.type
_entity.pdbx_description
1 polymer ?
#
loop_
_entity_poly.entity_id
_entity_poly.type
_entity_poly.pdbx_seq_one_letter_code
_entity_poly.pdbx_strand_id
1 'polypeptide(L)' 'MLYWALLFFVVAVIAGLFGFGGVASASAGIAQILFFVFLILFAIAMVVRVIKGR' A
#
# COMPACT_ATOMS: atom_id res chain seq x y z
N MET A 1 -19.50 -21.22 11.90
CA MET A 1 -18.28 -20.38 11.76
C MET A 1 -17.48 -20.75 10.51
N LEU A 2 -16.96 -21.98 10.37
CA LEU A 2 -16.19 -22.40 9.19
C LEU A 2 -16.92 -22.23 7.84
N TYR A 3 -18.22 -22.52 7.78
CA TYR A 3 -19.02 -22.36 6.56
C TYR A 3 -19.00 -20.91 6.04
N TRP A 4 -19.20 -19.94 6.94
CA TRP A 4 -19.15 -18.52 6.60
C TRP A 4 -17.76 -18.08 6.16
N ALA A 5 -16.70 -18.52 6.86
CA ALA A 5 -15.32 -18.21 6.49
C ALA A 5 -14.98 -18.75 5.09
N LEU A 6 -15.43 -19.97 4.76
CA LEU A 6 -15.18 -20.59 3.46
C LEU A 6 -15.97 -19.90 2.34
N LEU A 7 -17.19 -19.45 2.63
CA LEU A 7 -17.99 -18.65 1.70
C LEU A 7 -17.31 -17.30 1.39
N PHE A 8 -16.88 -16.57 2.43
CA PHE A 8 -16.17 -15.30 2.26
C PHE A 8 -14.82 -15.47 1.53
N PHE A 9 -14.12 -16.58 1.78
CA PHE A 9 -12.90 -16.91 1.08
C PHE A 9 -13.12 -17.08 -0.42
N VAL A 10 -14.15 -17.83 -0.82
CA VAL A 10 -14.49 -18.01 -2.24
C VAL A 10 -14.91 -16.69 -2.89
N VAL A 11 -15.72 -15.89 -2.20
CA VAL A 11 -16.14 -14.56 -2.68
C VAL A 11 -14.92 -13.64 -2.88
N ALA A 12 -13.97 -13.63 -1.95
CA ALA A 12 -12.75 -12.84 -2.06
C ALA A 12 -11.88 -13.24 -3.26
N VAL A 13 -11.75 -14.55 -3.53
CA VAL A 13 -11.01 -15.05 -4.70
C VAL A 13 -11.70 -14.66 -6.00
N ILE A 14 -13.02 -14.84 -6.10
CA ILE A 14 -13.81 -14.45 -7.29
C ILE A 14 -13.69 -12.94 -7.52
N ALA A 15 -13.89 -12.13 -6.48
CA ALA A 15 -13.76 -10.68 -6.60
C ALA A 15 -12.32 -10.28 -7.00
N GLY A 16 -11.31 -10.97 -6.46
CA GLY A 16 -9.89 -10.90 -6.85
C GLY A 16 -9.64 -11.10 -8.34
N LEU A 17 -10.23 -12.16 -8.90
CA LEU A 17 -10.07 -12.54 -10.29
C LEU A 17 -10.86 -11.64 -11.26
N PHE A 18 -12.06 -11.18 -10.87
CA PHE A 18 -12.97 -10.48 -11.77
C PHE A 18 -12.82 -8.95 -11.81
N GLY A 19 -12.32 -8.30 -10.75
CA GLY A 19 -12.53 -6.84 -10.64
C GLY A 19 -11.42 -6.02 -10.01
N PHE A 20 -10.54 -6.62 -9.20
CA PHE A 20 -9.56 -5.82 -8.48
C PHE A 20 -8.30 -5.46 -9.28
N GLY A 21 -8.13 -5.95 -10.51
CA GLY A 21 -6.99 -5.59 -11.36
C GLY A 21 -6.90 -4.09 -11.66
N GLY A 22 -8.04 -3.45 -11.97
CA GLY A 22 -8.09 -2.01 -12.23
C GLY A 22 -7.85 -1.16 -10.97
N VAL A 23 -8.43 -1.56 -9.84
CA VAL A 23 -8.21 -0.88 -8.55
C VAL A 23 -6.77 -1.06 -8.08
N ALA A 24 -6.19 -2.25 -8.25
CA ALA A 24 -4.78 -2.50 -7.93
C ALA A 24 -3.85 -1.60 -8.74
N SER A 25 -4.13 -1.37 -10.02
CA SER A 25 -3.34 -0.45 -10.85
C SER A 25 -3.47 1.01 -10.42
N ALA A 26 -4.67 1.48 -10.08
CA ALA A 26 -4.90 2.83 -9.57
C ALA A 26 -4.23 3.04 -8.20
N SER A 27 -4.36 2.06 -7.30
CA SER A 27 -3.69 2.05 -5.99
C SER A 27 -2.18 1.99 -6.12
N ALA A 28 -1.63 1.26 -7.10
CA ALA A 28 -0.19 1.22 -7.36
C ALA A 28 0.36 2.61 -7.72
N GLY A 29 -0.35 3.38 -8.57
CA GLY A 29 0.05 4.75 -8.89
C GLY A 29 0.07 5.68 -7.68
N ILE A 30 -0.95 5.59 -6.82
CA ILE A 30 -1.03 6.37 -5.57
C ILE A 30 0.10 5.97 -4.60
N ALA A 31 0.37 4.66 -4.47
CA ALA A 31 1.44 4.15 -3.61
C ALA A 31 2.83 4.64 -4.07
N GLN A 32 3.08 4.71 -5.37
CA GLN A 32 4.33 5.26 -5.91
C GLN A 32 4.52 6.73 -5.51
N ILE A 33 3.48 7.55 -5.63
CA ILE A 33 3.54 8.97 -5.24
C ILE A 33 3.86 9.10 -3.74
N LEU A 34 3.17 8.35 -2.88
CA LEU A 34 3.41 8.36 -1.44
C LEU A 34 4.82 7.89 -1.08
N PHE A 35 5.35 6.88 -1.78
CA PHE A 35 6.71 6.39 -1.58
C PHE A 35 7.76 7.47 -1.90
N PHE A 36 7.58 8.22 -2.99
CA PHE A 36 8.47 9.34 -3.34
C PHE A 36 8.39 10.47 -2.32
N VAL A 37 7.17 10.85 -1.88
CA VAL A 37 6.98 11.86 -0.84
C VAL A 37 7.67 11.42 0.47
N PHE A 38 7.50 10.16 0.86
CA PHE A 38 8.16 9.58 2.02
C PHE A 38 9.69 9.63 1.89
N LEU A 39 10.25 9.28 0.73
CA LEU A 39 11.69 9.35 0.50
C LEU A 39 12.24 10.78 0.65
N ILE A 40 11.55 11.78 0.12
CA ILE A 40 11.95 13.19 0.25
C ILE A 40 11.92 13.61 1.72
N LEU A 41 10.81 13.33 2.42
CA LEU A 41 10.68 13.65 3.84
C LEU A 41 11.71 12.91 4.69
N PHE A 42 11.99 11.65 4.39
CA PHE A 42 13.00 10.83 5.05
C PHE A 42 14.40 11.40 4.83
N ALA A 43 14.73 11.77 3.60
CA ALA A 43 16.02 12.41 3.29
C ALA A 43 16.18 13.73 4.04
N ILE A 44 15.15 14.58 4.07
CA ILE A 44 15.14 15.83 4.85
C ILE A 44 15.33 15.54 6.33
N ALA A 45 14.55 14.61 6.89
CA ALA A 45 14.64 14.23 8.30
C ALA A 45 16.04 13.69 8.67
N MET A 46 16.65 12.91 7.77
CA MET A 46 18.00 12.37 7.95
C MET A 46 19.04 13.51 7.93
N VAL A 47 18.97 14.42 6.97
CA VAL A 47 19.87 15.59 6.89
C VAL A 47 19.72 16.47 8.13
N VAL A 48 18.49 16.78 8.55
CA VAL A 48 18.22 17.56 9.77
C VAL A 48 18.79 16.86 11.01
N ARG A 49 18.63 15.54 11.13
CA ARG A 49 19.16 14.78 12.26
C ARG A 49 20.68 14.75 12.29
N VAL A 50 21.34 14.64 11.14
CA VAL A 50 22.80 14.69 11.02
C VAL A 50 23.33 16.08 11.41
N ILE A 51 22.66 17.16 10.97
CA ILE A 51 23.07 18.53 11.28
C ILE A 51 22.81 18.90 12.75
N LYS A 52 21.66 18.49 13.31
CA LYS A 52 21.26 18.82 14.70
C LYS A 52 21.91 17.90 15.75
N GLY A 53 22.61 16.84 15.33
CA GLY A 53 23.31 15.89 16.19
C GLY A 53 24.77 16.24 16.49
N ARG A 54 25.21 17.47 16.16
CA ARG A 54 26.46 18.10 16.61
C ARG A 54 26.12 19.17 17.63
#